data_AF-H3H8T9-F1
#
_entry.id   AF-H3H8T9-F1
#
_cell.length_a   1.000
_cell.length_b   1.000
_cell.length_c   1.000
_cell.angle_alpha   90.00
_cell.angle_beta   90.00
_cell.angle_gamma   90.00
#
_symmetry.space_group_name_H-M   'P 1'
#
loop_
_entity.id
_entity.type
_entity.pdbx_description
1 polymer ?
#
loop_
_entity_poly.entity_id
_entity_poly.type
_entity_poly.pdbx_seq_one_letter_code
_entity_poly.pdbx_strand_id
1 'polypeptide(L)'
;MLKKRFVIAGVLNFVLAPFILLYRLSRFFFLAAQEWQTNHVHYLGTRRWSSYAIWRFREYNELPHVLDARMARSYSLADRYLGMFPAGSLAIIAGGVSFCASSLMAVLVLVSLLEESILLETTLMGHELLWYLTVATGVFALSRSFTTSTSPFLINGDCEEAMMQVSAETHYFPKEWRGQCHSFEVRDAFTVLFPYKAVLFAEECVSVLLAPYILCVSLPRLAREILLFLRSHSLVHPSTGAVCRFAEFDFKEYGNDAKMESSFINFKQNHPKWVGAREGEALMQRLGKLKEEEMEKSMRMGDTMMYSSHMSMSQQLMQSQAIQNAMGGGRMSGYMPQDNEFYWLEK
;
A
#
# COMPACT_ATOMS: atom_id res chain seq x y z
N MET A 1 23.57 27.36 20.18
CA MET A 1 22.91 28.06 19.06
C MET A 1 21.69 27.28 18.52
N LEU A 2 21.84 25.99 18.18
CA LEU A 2 20.77 25.17 17.59
C LEU A 2 19.49 25.07 18.45
N LYS A 3 19.62 24.85 19.77
CA LYS A 3 18.47 24.82 20.70
C LYS A 3 17.59 26.07 20.61
N LYS A 4 18.21 27.26 20.58
CA LYS A 4 17.49 28.53 20.45
C LYS A 4 16.74 28.61 19.11
N ARG A 5 17.35 28.15 18.02
CA ARG A 5 16.71 28.12 16.69
C ARG A 5 15.48 27.21 16.66
N PHE A 6 15.53 26.04 17.29
CA PHE A 6 14.36 25.15 17.40
C PHE A 6 13.22 25.79 18.20
N VAL A 7 13.51 26.43 19.34
CA VAL A 7 12.50 27.12 20.13
C VAL A 7 11.88 28.29 19.35
N ILE A 8 12.68 29.10 18.67
CA ILE A 8 12.17 30.21 17.83
C ILE A 8 11.25 29.66 16.72
N ALA A 9 11.67 28.60 16.02
CA ALA A 9 10.87 27.96 14.99
C ALA A 9 9.57 27.36 15.57
N GLY A 10 9.62 26.76 16.76
CA GLY A 10 8.45 26.21 17.45
C GLY A 10 7.46 27.28 17.89
N VAL A 11 7.92 28.42 18.41
CA VAL A 11 7.05 29.57 18.76
C VAL A 11 6.40 30.14 17.50
N LEU A 12 7.16 30.31 16.42
CA LEU A 12 6.60 30.75 15.13
C LEU A 12 5.56 29.75 14.61
N ASN A 13 5.86 28.46 14.67
CA ASN A 13 4.93 27.40 14.26
C ASN A 13 3.66 27.40 15.11
N PHE A 14 3.75 27.65 16.42
CA PHE A 14 2.60 27.77 17.31
C PHE A 14 1.67 28.92 16.92
N VAL A 15 2.24 30.11 16.63
CA VAL A 15 1.46 31.27 16.18
C VAL A 15 0.78 31.01 14.83
N LEU A 16 1.44 30.26 13.94
CA LEU A 16 0.91 29.91 12.62
C LEU A 16 -0.02 28.69 12.63
N ALA A 17 -0.01 27.86 13.68
CA ALA A 17 -0.77 26.63 13.79
C ALA A 17 -2.27 26.78 13.47
N PRO A 18 -3.02 27.78 13.99
CA PRO A 18 -4.44 27.93 13.64
C PRO A 18 -4.68 28.18 12.14
N PHE A 19 -3.81 28.96 11.49
CA PHE A 19 -3.91 29.22 10.05
C PHE A 19 -3.55 27.99 9.22
N ILE A 20 -2.51 27.25 9.63
CA ILE A 20 -2.11 25.99 8.99
C ILE A 20 -3.23 24.96 9.10
N LEU A 21 -3.84 24.84 10.28
CA LEU A 21 -4.95 23.91 10.52
C LEU A 21 -6.17 24.28 9.66
N LEU A 22 -6.55 25.56 9.61
CA LEU A 22 -7.65 26.02 8.77
C LEU A 22 -7.41 25.69 7.29
N TYR A 23 -6.19 25.93 6.78
CA TYR A 23 -5.80 25.57 5.41
C TYR A 23 -5.87 24.05 5.17
N ARG A 24 -5.41 23.23 6.11
CA ARG A 24 -5.47 21.77 6.00
C ARG A 24 -6.91 21.27 5.93
N LEU A 25 -7.77 21.78 6.81
CA LEU A 25 -9.20 21.45 6.83
C LEU A 25 -9.89 21.86 5.51
N SER A 26 -9.66 23.09 5.05
CA SER A 26 -10.27 23.57 3.80
C SER A 26 -9.79 22.77 2.58
N ARG A 27 -8.49 22.46 2.50
CA ARG A 27 -7.93 21.67 1.40
C ARG A 27 -8.50 20.26 1.39
N PHE A 28 -8.62 19.61 2.54
CA PHE A 28 -9.22 18.28 2.64
C PHE A 28 -10.69 18.30 2.20
N PHE A 29 -11.46 19.29 2.66
CA PHE A 29 -12.85 19.45 2.24
C PHE A 29 -12.98 19.63 0.73
N PHE A 30 -12.20 20.54 0.12
CA PHE A 30 -12.29 20.78 -1.32
C PHE A 30 -11.85 19.58 -2.16
N LEU A 31 -10.78 18.88 -1.76
CA LEU A 31 -10.34 17.68 -2.48
C LEU A 31 -11.31 16.51 -2.31
N ALA A 32 -11.86 16.32 -1.11
CA ALA A 32 -12.88 15.30 -0.88
C ALA A 32 -14.14 15.59 -1.71
N ALA A 33 -14.56 16.87 -1.79
CA ALA A 33 -15.70 17.29 -2.60
C ALA A 33 -15.46 17.11 -4.10
N GLN A 34 -14.28 17.50 -4.59
CA GLN A 34 -13.90 17.30 -6.00
C GLN A 34 -13.88 15.82 -6.34
N GLU A 35 -13.25 15.00 -5.51
CA GLU A 35 -13.09 13.60 -5.84
C GLU A 35 -14.38 12.80 -5.68
N TRP A 36 -15.27 13.20 -4.77
CA TRP A 36 -16.63 12.67 -4.71
C TRP A 36 -17.38 12.84 -6.05
N GLN A 37 -17.14 13.97 -6.73
CA GLN A 37 -17.77 14.27 -8.02
C GLN A 37 -17.14 13.51 -9.18
N THR A 38 -15.82 13.28 -9.15
CA THR A 38 -15.07 12.64 -10.26
C THR A 38 -15.04 11.12 -10.13
N ASN A 39 -14.74 10.60 -8.94
CA ASN A 39 -14.58 9.19 -8.66
C ASN A 39 -15.74 8.75 -7.75
N HIS A 40 -16.76 8.14 -8.33
CA HIS A 40 -17.92 7.64 -7.61
C HIS A 40 -17.51 6.90 -6.31
N VAL A 41 -17.87 7.51 -5.16
CA VAL A 41 -18.03 6.95 -3.82
C VAL A 41 -16.77 6.60 -2.98
N HIS A 42 -15.54 6.49 -3.50
CA HIS A 42 -14.45 5.82 -2.74
C HIS A 42 -13.30 6.65 -2.15
N TYR A 43 -13.29 7.98 -2.20
CA TYR A 43 -12.12 8.79 -1.80
C TYR A 43 -11.55 8.46 -0.40
N LEU A 44 -12.40 8.42 0.63
CA LEU A 44 -11.98 8.23 2.02
C LEU A 44 -11.61 6.78 2.37
N GLY A 45 -12.15 5.81 1.62
CA GLY A 45 -11.87 4.38 1.79
C GLY A 45 -10.58 3.93 1.12
N THR A 46 -9.95 4.78 0.30
CA THR A 46 -8.64 4.47 -0.29
C THR A 46 -7.51 4.58 0.71
N ARG A 47 -6.48 3.76 0.52
CA ARG A 47 -5.27 3.73 1.35
C ARG A 47 -4.13 4.49 0.68
N ARG A 48 -3.18 4.95 1.50
CA ARG A 48 -1.94 5.56 1.00
C ARG A 48 -0.79 5.26 1.93
N TRP A 49 0.42 5.18 1.38
CA TRP A 49 1.64 5.11 2.18
C TRP A 49 1.78 6.34 3.07
N SER A 50 2.00 6.12 4.35
CA SER A 50 2.22 7.19 5.32
C SER A 50 3.52 7.93 5.04
N SER A 51 3.62 9.19 5.45
CA SER A 51 4.89 9.94 5.29
C SER A 51 6.05 9.24 5.98
N TYR A 52 5.79 8.58 7.11
CA TYR A 52 6.76 7.74 7.80
C TYR A 52 7.22 6.57 6.90
N ALA A 53 6.29 5.84 6.28
CA ALA A 53 6.62 4.74 5.37
C ALA A 53 7.47 5.22 4.18
N ILE A 54 7.09 6.34 3.55
CA ILE A 54 7.86 6.92 2.43
C ILE A 54 9.30 7.23 2.83
N TRP A 55 9.55 7.86 3.98
CA TRP A 55 10.91 8.12 4.46
C TRP A 55 11.66 6.83 4.87
N ARG A 56 10.94 5.82 5.34
CA ARG A 56 11.52 4.51 5.68
C ARG A 56 12.01 3.79 4.43
N PHE A 57 11.19 3.73 3.38
CA PHE A 57 11.44 3.04 2.11
C PHE A 57 12.41 3.77 1.20
N ARG A 58 12.50 5.11 1.34
CA ARG A 58 13.41 5.92 0.54
C ARG A 58 14.86 5.51 0.76
N GLU A 59 15.56 5.30 -0.33
CA GLU A 59 16.97 4.91 -0.35
C GLU A 59 17.91 6.10 -0.48
N TYR A 60 19.17 5.89 -0.15
CA TYR A 60 20.20 6.92 -0.30
C TYR A 60 20.43 7.22 -1.78
N ASN A 61 20.58 8.50 -2.11
CA ASN A 61 20.71 9.01 -3.49
C ASN A 61 19.53 8.66 -4.42
N GLU A 62 18.38 8.26 -3.89
CA GLU A 62 17.18 8.03 -4.68
C GLU A 62 16.48 9.36 -5.02
N LEU A 63 16.34 9.61 -6.33
CA LEU A 63 15.65 10.77 -6.87
C LEU A 63 14.14 10.67 -6.61
N PRO A 64 13.44 11.81 -6.36
CA PRO A 64 12.00 11.79 -6.04
C PRO A 64 11.15 11.05 -7.07
N HIS A 65 11.38 11.27 -8.36
CA HIS A 65 10.59 10.62 -9.42
C HIS A 65 10.83 9.10 -9.51
N VAL A 66 12.02 8.62 -9.14
CA VAL A 66 12.33 7.17 -9.09
C VAL A 66 11.56 6.53 -7.95
N LEU A 67 11.59 7.15 -6.77
CA LEU A 67 10.81 6.72 -5.61
C LEU A 67 9.31 6.75 -5.95
N ASP A 68 8.80 7.84 -6.53
CA ASP A 68 7.38 7.97 -6.86
C ASP A 68 6.92 6.88 -7.84
N ALA A 69 7.72 6.57 -8.88
CA ALA A 69 7.43 5.50 -9.82
C ALA A 69 7.40 4.11 -9.15
N ARG A 70 8.32 3.86 -8.22
CA ARG A 70 8.37 2.63 -7.43
C ARG A 70 7.18 2.49 -6.48
N MET A 71 6.87 3.56 -5.75
CA MET A 71 5.70 3.59 -4.88
C MET A 71 4.40 3.45 -5.67
N ALA A 72 4.28 4.03 -6.87
CA ALA A 72 3.11 3.90 -7.73
C ALA A 72 2.77 2.42 -8.05
N ARG A 73 3.78 1.61 -8.38
CA ARG A 73 3.60 0.16 -8.63
C ARG A 73 3.22 -0.62 -7.38
N SER A 74 3.65 -0.17 -6.20
CA SER A 74 3.39 -0.87 -4.93
C SER A 74 1.94 -0.76 -4.43
N TYR A 75 1.15 0.25 -4.85
CA TYR A 75 -0.19 0.47 -4.31
C TYR A 75 -1.14 -0.70 -4.57
N SER A 76 -1.23 -1.17 -5.82
CA SER A 76 -2.13 -2.28 -6.19
C SER A 76 -1.71 -3.58 -5.51
N LEU A 77 -0.40 -3.81 -5.34
CA LEU A 77 0.15 -4.97 -4.64
C LEU A 77 -0.19 -4.91 -3.13
N ALA A 78 -0.09 -3.73 -2.53
CA ALA A 78 -0.41 -3.52 -1.11
C ALA A 78 -1.90 -3.69 -0.83
N ASP A 79 -2.77 -3.16 -1.69
CA ASP A 79 -4.21 -3.37 -1.62
C ASP A 79 -4.57 -4.85 -1.82
N ARG A 80 -3.90 -5.54 -2.75
CA ARG A 80 -4.05 -7.00 -2.92
C ARG A 80 -3.65 -7.76 -1.66
N TYR A 81 -2.53 -7.43 -1.04
CA TYR A 81 -2.08 -8.07 0.20
C TYR A 81 -3.11 -7.91 1.33
N LEU A 82 -3.56 -6.67 1.58
CA LEU A 82 -4.55 -6.41 2.62
C LEU A 82 -5.93 -7.00 2.31
N GLY A 83 -6.27 -7.08 1.02
CA GLY A 83 -7.52 -7.69 0.56
C GLY A 83 -7.65 -9.16 0.91
N MET A 84 -6.54 -9.90 1.05
CA MET A 84 -6.55 -11.33 1.42
C MET A 84 -7.04 -11.58 2.85
N PHE A 85 -6.98 -10.59 3.73
CA PHE A 85 -7.43 -10.75 5.11
C PHE A 85 -8.95 -10.70 5.21
N PRO A 86 -9.57 -11.52 6.08
CA PRO A 86 -11.00 -11.48 6.29
C PRO A 86 -11.44 -10.12 6.83
N ALA A 87 -12.64 -9.72 6.43
CA ALA A 87 -13.25 -8.50 6.93
C ALA A 87 -13.41 -8.57 8.45
N GLY A 88 -13.01 -7.51 9.16
CA GLY A 88 -13.06 -7.46 10.61
C GLY A 88 -14.47 -7.39 11.18
N SER A 89 -14.60 -7.35 12.51
CA SER A 89 -15.89 -7.22 13.21
C SER A 89 -16.73 -6.04 12.75
N LEU A 90 -16.09 -4.95 12.30
CA LEU A 90 -16.75 -3.79 11.74
C LEU A 90 -17.62 -4.13 10.51
N ALA A 91 -17.18 -5.05 9.65
CA ALA A 91 -17.94 -5.46 8.48
C ALA A 91 -19.19 -6.26 8.85
N ILE A 92 -19.13 -7.06 9.92
CA ILE A 92 -20.29 -7.79 10.46
C ILE A 92 -21.34 -6.81 10.99
N ILE A 93 -20.90 -5.82 11.78
CA ILE A 93 -21.77 -4.77 12.31
C ILE A 93 -22.38 -3.95 11.17
N ALA A 94 -21.56 -3.54 10.21
CA ALA A 94 -22.01 -2.82 9.03
C ALA A 94 -23.01 -3.65 8.20
N GLY A 95 -22.82 -4.97 8.11
CA GLY A 95 -23.79 -5.89 7.51
C GLY A 95 -25.15 -5.82 8.19
N GLY A 96 -25.18 -5.94 9.52
CA GLY A 96 -26.42 -5.81 10.31
C GLY A 96 -27.10 -4.45 10.13
N VAL A 97 -26.33 -3.35 10.19
CA VAL A 97 -26.84 -1.99 9.96
C VAL A 97 -27.39 -1.83 8.54
N SER A 98 -26.69 -2.35 7.54
CA SER A 98 -27.11 -2.28 6.14
C SER A 98 -28.43 -3.03 5.92
N PHE A 99 -28.61 -4.18 6.57
CA PHE A 99 -29.84 -4.94 6.51
C PHE A 99 -31.02 -4.15 7.11
N CYS A 100 -30.87 -3.62 8.33
CA CYS A 100 -31.91 -2.81 8.97
C CYS A 100 -32.24 -1.53 8.19
N ALA A 101 -31.24 -0.83 7.64
CA ALA A 101 -31.45 0.36 6.83
C ALA A 101 -32.16 0.01 5.51
N SER A 102 -31.79 -1.10 4.87
CA SER A 102 -32.40 -1.55 3.62
C SER A 102 -33.86 -1.98 3.79
N SER A 103 -34.23 -2.61 4.92
CA SER A 103 -35.62 -3.01 5.16
C SER A 103 -36.53 -1.81 5.40
N LEU A 104 -36.08 -0.82 6.19
CA LEU A 104 -36.77 0.48 6.33
C LEU A 104 -36.92 1.19 4.99
N MET A 105 -35.84 1.27 4.22
CA MET A 105 -35.84 1.88 2.89
C MET A 105 -36.83 1.16 1.96
N ALA A 106 -36.84 -0.18 1.93
CA ALA A 106 -37.73 -0.97 1.09
C ALA A 106 -39.21 -0.74 1.43
N VAL A 107 -39.56 -0.67 2.72
CA VAL A 107 -40.93 -0.38 3.16
C VAL A 107 -41.36 1.03 2.74
N LEU A 108 -40.50 2.04 2.94
CA LEU A 108 -40.81 3.42 2.55
C LEU A 108 -40.95 3.58 1.04
N VAL A 109 -40.09 2.91 0.26
CA VAL A 109 -40.19 2.88 -1.21
C VAL A 109 -41.47 2.17 -1.65
N LEU A 110 -41.85 1.06 -1.01
CA LEU A 110 -43.09 0.37 -1.35
C LEU A 110 -44.33 1.24 -1.09
N VAL A 111 -44.37 1.95 0.04
CA VAL A 111 -45.44 2.91 0.35
C VAL A 111 -45.46 4.04 -0.69
N SER A 112 -44.29 4.56 -1.07
CA SER A 112 -44.17 5.58 -2.12
C SER A 112 -44.74 5.14 -3.47
N LEU A 113 -44.65 3.85 -3.81
CA LEU A 113 -45.16 3.31 -5.07
C LEU A 113 -46.68 3.13 -5.05
N LEU A 114 -47.29 2.99 -3.86
CA LEU A 114 -48.74 2.93 -3.71
C LEU A 114 -49.35 4.32 -3.83
N GLU A 115 -48.77 5.30 -3.12
CA GLU A 115 -49.23 6.67 -3.15
C GLU A 115 -48.09 7.64 -2.82
N GLU A 116 -47.82 8.59 -3.73
CA GLU A 116 -46.72 9.56 -3.59
C GLU A 116 -46.99 10.58 -2.47
N SER A 117 -48.26 10.94 -2.26
CA SER A 117 -48.71 11.90 -1.24
C SER A 117 -48.30 11.47 0.17
N ILE A 118 -48.30 10.17 0.47
CA ILE A 118 -47.97 9.64 1.79
C ILE A 118 -46.54 10.01 2.19
N LEU A 119 -45.61 10.02 1.23
CA LEU A 119 -44.19 10.23 1.52
C LEU A 119 -43.85 11.71 1.80
N LEU A 120 -44.63 12.63 1.22
CA LEU A 120 -44.46 14.08 1.32
C LEU A 120 -45.33 14.70 2.43
N GLU A 121 -46.57 14.26 2.60
CA GLU A 121 -47.54 14.89 3.50
C GLU A 121 -47.55 14.27 4.91
N THR A 122 -47.18 12.99 5.02
CA THR A 122 -47.20 12.31 6.33
C THR A 122 -45.97 12.73 7.13
N THR A 123 -46.22 13.26 8.34
CA THR A 123 -45.16 13.65 9.27
C THR A 123 -45.05 12.62 10.40
N LEU A 124 -43.83 12.14 10.63
CA LEU A 124 -43.46 11.28 11.74
C LEU A 124 -42.45 12.04 12.62
N MET A 125 -42.74 12.17 13.92
CA MET A 125 -41.90 12.90 14.88
C MET A 125 -41.42 14.29 14.41
N GLY A 126 -42.24 15.00 13.61
CA GLY A 126 -41.94 16.35 13.12
C GLY A 126 -41.13 16.42 11.81
N HIS A 127 -40.84 15.28 11.17
CA HIS A 127 -40.20 15.23 9.85
C HIS A 127 -41.05 14.44 8.85
N GLU A 128 -40.96 14.82 7.58
CA GLU A 128 -41.60 14.10 6.47
C GLU A 128 -40.99 12.71 6.28
N LEU A 129 -41.77 11.74 5.77
CA LEU A 129 -41.25 10.40 5.48
C LEU A 129 -40.06 10.43 4.49
N LEU A 130 -40.01 11.41 3.59
CA LEU A 130 -38.87 11.66 2.70
C LEU A 130 -37.54 11.83 3.45
N TRP A 131 -37.56 12.50 4.60
CA TRP A 131 -36.37 12.71 5.41
C TRP A 131 -35.83 11.37 5.94
N TYR A 132 -36.72 10.51 6.44
CA TYR A 132 -36.36 9.18 6.91
C TYR A 132 -35.86 8.27 5.79
N LEU A 133 -36.46 8.36 4.60
CA LEU A 133 -35.97 7.66 3.41
C LEU A 133 -34.55 8.11 3.08
N THR A 134 -34.30 9.41 3.04
CA THR A 134 -32.99 9.99 2.74
C THR A 134 -31.93 9.53 3.74
N VAL A 135 -32.25 9.57 5.03
CA VAL A 135 -31.35 9.10 6.09
C VAL A 135 -31.10 7.60 5.98
N ALA A 136 -32.15 6.79 5.76
CA ALA A 136 -32.02 5.34 5.60
C ALA A 136 -31.16 4.97 4.39
N THR A 137 -31.34 5.65 3.24
CA THR A 137 -30.50 5.48 2.05
C THR A 137 -29.05 5.88 2.32
N GLY A 138 -28.81 7.00 3.01
CA GLY A 138 -27.47 7.43 3.38
C GLY A 138 -26.76 6.42 4.31
N VAL A 139 -27.45 5.93 5.34
CA VAL A 139 -26.93 4.90 6.25
C VAL A 139 -26.69 3.58 5.52
N PHE A 140 -27.58 3.18 4.62
CA PHE A 140 -27.41 2.00 3.77
C PHE A 140 -26.17 2.12 2.87
N ALA A 141 -26.02 3.23 2.14
CA ALA A 141 -24.87 3.44 1.26
C ALA A 141 -23.54 3.43 2.04
N LEU A 142 -23.50 4.10 3.19
CA LEU A 142 -22.32 4.14 4.05
C LEU A 142 -21.98 2.76 4.62
N SER A 143 -22.96 2.07 5.21
CA SER A 143 -22.75 0.74 5.77
C SER A 143 -22.33 -0.26 4.69
N ARG A 144 -22.89 -0.17 3.48
CA ARG A 144 -22.51 -1.02 2.35
C ARG A 144 -21.03 -0.86 2.00
N SER A 145 -20.48 0.35 2.07
CA SER A 145 -19.05 0.59 1.82
C SER A 145 -18.10 -0.21 2.74
N PHE A 146 -18.56 -0.62 3.93
CA PHE A 146 -17.77 -1.45 4.85
C PHE A 146 -18.01 -2.96 4.69
N THR A 147 -19.02 -3.37 3.92
CA THR A 147 -19.40 -4.79 3.73
C THR A 147 -18.85 -5.40 2.45
N THR A 148 -18.43 -4.60 1.47
CA THR A 148 -17.98 -5.08 0.14
C THR A 148 -16.54 -5.62 0.14
N SER A 149 -16.02 -6.04 1.29
CA SER A 149 -14.75 -6.76 1.37
C SER A 149 -15.03 -8.26 1.24
N THR A 150 -15.31 -8.73 0.03
CA THR A 150 -15.26 -10.17 -0.27
C THR A 150 -13.81 -10.58 -0.05
N SER A 151 -13.50 -11.19 1.10
CA SER A 151 -12.16 -11.66 1.39
C SER A 151 -11.82 -12.80 0.42
N PRO A 152 -10.87 -12.63 -0.50
CA PRO A 152 -10.38 -13.68 -1.38
C PRO A 152 -9.43 -14.64 -0.65
N PHE A 153 -9.52 -14.78 0.68
CA PHE A 153 -8.87 -15.90 1.39
C PHE A 153 -9.31 -17.26 0.82
N LEU A 154 -10.42 -17.29 0.08
CA LEU A 154 -10.92 -18.44 -0.70
C LEU A 154 -10.34 -18.56 -2.13
N ILE A 155 -9.48 -17.64 -2.58
CA ILE A 155 -8.83 -17.68 -3.91
C ILE A 155 -7.32 -17.86 -3.72
N ASN A 156 -6.87 -19.09 -3.46
CA ASN A 156 -5.53 -19.65 -3.71
C ASN A 156 -4.34 -18.65 -3.73
N GLY A 157 -4.24 -17.76 -2.74
CA GLY A 157 -3.23 -16.71 -2.72
C GLY A 157 -2.30 -16.94 -1.53
N ASP A 158 -1.01 -17.15 -1.81
CA ASP A 158 -0.01 -17.21 -0.76
C ASP A 158 0.24 -15.78 -0.22
N CYS A 159 -0.02 -15.59 1.07
CA CYS A 159 0.20 -14.30 1.74
C CYS A 159 1.67 -13.89 1.72
N GLU A 160 2.58 -14.86 1.76
CA GLU A 160 4.02 -14.62 1.65
C GLU A 160 4.36 -14.11 0.25
N GLU A 161 3.79 -14.71 -0.80
CA GLU A 161 4.04 -14.28 -2.19
C GLU A 161 3.57 -12.84 -2.43
N ALA A 162 2.37 -12.49 -1.97
CA ALA A 162 1.87 -11.12 -2.11
C ALA A 162 2.73 -10.11 -1.33
N MET A 163 3.17 -10.45 -0.12
CA MET A 163 4.09 -9.59 0.64
C MET A 163 5.47 -9.50 -0.02
N MET A 164 5.97 -10.59 -0.62
CA MET A 164 7.20 -10.57 -1.40
C MET A 164 7.09 -9.61 -2.60
N GLN A 165 5.97 -9.61 -3.32
CA GLN A 165 5.72 -8.66 -4.41
C GLN A 165 5.69 -7.21 -3.91
N VAL A 166 5.04 -6.94 -2.77
CA VAL A 166 5.04 -5.59 -2.16
C VAL A 166 6.44 -5.17 -1.72
N SER A 167 7.19 -6.07 -1.11
CA SER A 167 8.55 -5.79 -0.64
C SER A 167 9.56 -5.64 -1.78
N ALA A 168 9.32 -6.29 -2.93
CA ALA A 168 10.13 -6.09 -4.13
C ALA A 168 10.05 -4.65 -4.65
N GLU A 169 8.90 -3.98 -4.48
CA GLU A 169 8.76 -2.56 -4.82
C GLU A 169 9.15 -1.64 -3.65
N THR A 170 8.72 -1.93 -2.42
CA THR A 170 9.00 -1.03 -1.26
C THR A 170 10.43 -1.15 -0.72
N HIS A 171 11.16 -2.20 -1.10
CA HIS A 171 12.48 -2.59 -0.56
C HIS A 171 12.49 -2.72 0.97
N TYR A 172 11.33 -3.02 1.56
CA TYR A 172 11.17 -3.11 3.00
C TYR A 172 10.50 -4.42 3.37
N PHE A 173 11.26 -5.30 4.01
CA PHE A 173 10.73 -6.55 4.57
C PHE A 173 11.42 -6.91 5.89
N PRO A 174 10.83 -6.51 7.03
CA PRO A 174 11.31 -6.85 8.36
C PRO A 174 11.49 -8.35 8.54
N LYS A 175 12.49 -8.77 9.33
CA LYS A 175 12.77 -10.19 9.56
C LYS A 175 11.63 -10.88 10.30
N GLU A 176 10.93 -10.12 11.14
CA GLU A 176 9.81 -10.52 11.98
C GLU A 176 8.58 -10.92 11.15
N TRP A 177 8.45 -10.43 9.92
CA TRP A 177 7.30 -10.71 9.07
C TRP A 177 7.46 -12.02 8.27
N ARG A 178 8.70 -12.47 8.07
CA ARG A 178 9.02 -13.62 7.22
C ARG A 178 8.42 -14.91 7.78
N GLY A 179 7.61 -15.60 6.98
CA GLY A 179 6.95 -16.85 7.39
C GLY A 179 5.72 -16.64 8.28
N GLN A 180 5.33 -15.39 8.55
CA GLN A 180 4.17 -15.00 9.36
C GLN A 180 3.29 -13.97 8.64
N CYS A 181 3.41 -13.81 7.31
CA CYS A 181 2.68 -12.80 6.54
C CYS A 181 1.16 -13.01 6.53
N HIS A 182 0.68 -14.17 6.96
CA HIS A 182 -0.74 -14.50 7.15
C HIS A 182 -1.29 -14.08 8.52
N SER A 183 -0.42 -13.69 9.46
CA SER A 183 -0.81 -13.29 10.83
C SER A 183 -1.43 -11.89 10.85
N PHE A 184 -2.43 -11.72 11.71
CA PHE A 184 -3.03 -10.40 11.96
C PHE A 184 -2.05 -9.40 12.60
N GLU A 185 -1.01 -9.88 13.30
CA GLU A 185 0.03 -9.01 13.85
C GLU A 185 0.82 -8.30 12.73
N VAL A 186 1.19 -9.04 11.69
CA VAL A 186 1.88 -8.49 10.51
C VAL A 186 0.96 -7.56 9.74
N ARG A 187 -0.31 -7.94 9.56
CA ARG A 187 -1.32 -7.06 8.96
C ARG A 187 -1.40 -5.73 9.69
N ASP A 188 -1.54 -5.75 11.02
CA ASP A 188 -1.72 -4.53 11.81
C ASP A 188 -0.48 -3.64 11.73
N ALA A 189 0.72 -4.22 11.84
CA ALA A 189 1.98 -3.50 11.61
C ALA A 189 2.07 -2.89 10.19
N PHE A 190 1.63 -3.63 9.17
CA PHE A 190 1.58 -3.15 7.79
C PHE A 190 0.58 -2.00 7.60
N THR A 191 -0.60 -2.06 8.25
CA THR A 191 -1.60 -1.00 8.15
C THR A 191 -1.16 0.34 8.76
N VAL A 192 -0.17 0.34 9.66
CA VAL A 192 0.49 1.58 10.13
C VAL A 192 1.33 2.23 9.03
N LEU A 193 1.93 1.43 8.13
CA LEU A 193 2.67 1.94 6.98
C LEU A 193 1.73 2.35 5.83
N PHE A 194 0.62 1.61 5.67
CA PHE A 194 -0.37 1.81 4.61
C PHE A 194 -1.80 2.07 5.14
N PRO A 195 -1.99 3.17 5.89
CA PRO A 195 -3.29 3.52 6.47
C PRO A 195 -4.27 4.09 5.44
N TYR A 196 -5.53 4.23 5.86
CA TYR A 196 -6.55 4.96 5.09
C TYR A 196 -6.23 6.45 5.00
N LYS A 197 -6.63 7.10 3.89
CA LYS A 197 -6.44 8.55 3.70
C LYS A 197 -7.07 9.38 4.82
N ALA A 198 -8.21 8.95 5.36
CA ALA A 198 -8.86 9.63 6.48
C ALA A 198 -8.01 9.59 7.76
N VAL A 199 -7.32 8.48 8.03
CA VAL A 199 -6.41 8.34 9.19
C VAL A 199 -5.20 9.25 9.01
N LEU A 200 -4.60 9.27 7.81
CA LEU A 200 -3.48 10.18 7.50
C LEU A 200 -3.87 11.64 7.70
N PHE A 201 -5.08 12.03 7.29
CA PHE A 201 -5.56 13.39 7.50
C PHE A 201 -5.71 13.75 8.99
N ALA A 202 -6.25 12.83 9.80
CA ALA A 202 -6.33 13.01 11.24
C ALA A 202 -4.93 13.14 11.86
N GLU A 203 -3.97 12.31 11.46
CA GLU A 203 -2.57 12.40 11.86
C GLU A 203 -1.93 13.73 11.44
N GLU A 204 -2.20 14.23 10.24
CA GLU A 204 -1.73 15.55 9.79
C GLU A 204 -2.26 16.68 10.68
N CYS A 205 -3.55 16.64 11.06
CA CYS A 205 -4.15 17.63 11.95
C CYS A 205 -3.51 17.58 13.34
N VAL A 206 -3.34 16.38 13.91
CA VAL A 206 -2.65 16.18 15.19
C VAL A 206 -1.19 16.64 15.11
N SER A 207 -0.51 16.38 13.99
CA SER A 207 0.87 16.80 13.76
C SER A 207 1.03 18.32 13.79
N VAL A 208 0.09 19.08 13.22
CA VAL A 208 0.10 20.56 13.31
C VAL A 208 0.02 21.04 14.77
N LEU A 209 -0.77 20.35 15.61
CA LEU A 209 -0.91 20.68 17.03
C LEU A 209 0.33 20.27 17.86
N LEU A 210 0.95 19.14 17.51
CA LEU A 210 2.11 18.60 18.23
C LEU A 210 3.45 19.19 17.77
N ALA A 211 3.54 19.72 16.55
CA ALA A 211 4.79 20.26 15.99
C ALA A 211 5.45 21.34 16.88
N PRO A 212 4.71 22.32 17.45
CA PRO A 212 5.30 23.29 18.38
C PRO A 212 5.90 22.63 19.63
N TYR A 213 5.22 21.62 20.18
CA TYR A 213 5.71 20.87 21.35
C TYR A 213 7.00 20.11 21.01
N ILE A 214 7.03 19.43 19.87
CA ILE A 214 8.22 18.70 19.39
C ILE A 214 9.40 19.66 19.17
N LEU A 215 9.16 20.83 18.56
CA LEU A 215 10.17 21.85 18.28
C LEU A 215 10.67 22.57 19.54
N CYS A 216 9.81 22.87 20.51
CA CYS A 216 10.18 23.61 21.71
C CYS A 216 10.73 22.72 22.84
N VAL A 217 10.31 21.45 22.92
CA VAL A 217 10.62 20.56 24.05
C VAL A 217 11.50 19.40 23.63
N SER A 218 11.08 18.60 22.65
CA SER A 218 11.77 17.35 22.28
C SER A 218 13.09 17.63 21.55
N LEU A 219 13.07 18.37 20.44
CA LEU A 219 14.26 18.62 19.62
C LEU A 219 15.39 19.38 20.34
N PRO A 220 15.13 20.37 21.21
CA PRO A 220 16.19 21.04 21.97
C PRO A 220 16.91 20.11 22.97
N ARG A 221 16.24 19.06 23.47
CA ARG A 221 16.87 18.03 24.31
C ARG A 221 17.83 17.16 23.48
N LEU A 222 17.39 16.76 22.28
CA LEU A 222 18.15 15.96 21.31
C LEU A 222 19.21 16.74 20.52
N ALA A 223 19.26 18.07 20.63
CA ALA A 223 20.13 18.91 19.81
C ALA A 223 21.63 18.55 19.90
N ARG A 224 22.10 18.03 21.05
CA ARG A 224 23.49 17.57 21.19
C ARG A 224 23.73 16.31 20.37
N GLU A 225 22.85 15.33 20.45
CA GLU A 225 22.94 14.06 19.72
C GLU A 225 22.86 14.29 18.21
N ILE A 226 21.97 15.18 17.76
CA ILE A 226 21.89 15.57 16.35
C ILE A 226 23.22 16.16 15.85
N LEU A 227 23.83 17.06 16.62
CA LEU A 227 25.12 17.66 16.24
C LEU A 227 26.26 16.64 16.25
N LEU A 228 26.25 15.71 17.22
CA LEU A 228 27.22 14.62 17.26
C LEU A 228 27.06 13.70 16.05
N PHE A 229 25.83 13.33 15.70
CA PHE A 229 25.51 12.52 14.54
C PHE A 229 25.97 13.20 13.24
N LEU A 230 25.64 14.49 13.05
CA LEU A 230 26.08 15.24 11.89
C LEU A 230 27.60 15.32 11.82
N ARG A 231 28.29 15.51 12.94
CA ARG A 231 29.75 15.55 12.96
C ARG A 231 30.38 14.20 12.63
N SER A 232 29.83 13.09 13.14
CA SER A 232 30.40 11.76 12.91
C SER A 232 30.05 11.18 11.54
N HIS A 233 28.93 11.61 10.93
CA HIS A 233 28.41 11.05 9.68
C HIS A 233 28.43 12.04 8.51
N SER A 234 29.17 13.15 8.61
CA SER A 234 29.42 14.04 7.46
C SER A 234 30.82 13.83 6.92
N LEU A 235 30.93 13.64 5.62
CA LEU A 235 32.19 13.59 4.88
C LEU A 235 32.25 14.76 3.90
N VAL A 236 33.41 15.41 3.79
CA VAL A 236 33.63 16.50 2.83
C VAL A 236 34.35 15.95 1.62
N HIS A 237 33.64 15.82 0.51
CA HIS A 237 34.17 15.35 -0.75
C HIS A 237 34.68 16.54 -1.60
N PRO A 238 35.83 16.43 -2.29
CA PRO A 238 36.42 17.56 -3.04
C PRO A 238 35.52 18.16 -4.13
N SER A 239 34.68 17.35 -4.77
CA SER A 239 33.84 17.79 -5.90
C SER A 239 32.40 18.17 -5.53
N THR A 240 31.83 17.54 -4.50
CA THR A 240 30.40 17.67 -4.13
C THR A 240 30.18 18.40 -2.81
N GLY A 241 31.23 18.61 -2.02
CA GLY A 241 31.15 19.26 -0.72
C GLY A 241 30.77 18.30 0.41
N ALA A 242 30.11 18.82 1.44
CA ALA A 242 29.72 18.03 2.62
C ALA A 242 28.51 17.13 2.29
N VAL A 243 28.73 15.82 2.36
CA VAL A 243 27.72 14.78 2.12
C VAL A 243 27.55 13.88 3.33
N CYS A 244 26.41 13.22 3.40
CA CYS A 244 26.16 12.20 4.42
C CYS A 244 26.96 10.94 4.08
N ARG A 245 27.70 10.38 5.05
CA ARG A 245 28.53 9.18 4.86
C ARG A 245 27.74 7.96 4.37
N PHE A 246 26.49 7.80 4.84
CA PHE A 246 25.61 6.73 4.35
C PHE A 246 25.32 6.81 2.85
N ALA A 247 25.32 8.02 2.29
CA ALA A 247 25.08 8.26 0.87
C ALA A 247 26.34 8.09 0.01
N GLU A 248 27.52 7.93 0.60
CA GLU A 248 28.74 7.59 -0.13
C GLU A 248 28.84 6.09 -0.47
N PHE A 249 27.98 5.27 0.15
CA PHE A 249 28.03 3.80 0.07
C PHE A 249 29.35 3.22 0.62
N ASP A 250 29.74 3.66 1.82
CA ASP A 250 30.92 3.11 2.51
C ASP A 250 30.65 1.70 3.07
N PHE A 251 30.99 0.69 2.27
CA PHE A 251 30.88 -0.73 2.65
C PHE A 251 31.80 -1.14 3.79
N LYS A 252 32.88 -0.40 4.07
CA LYS A 252 33.82 -0.78 5.14
C LYS A 252 33.23 -0.49 6.52
N GLU A 253 32.55 0.65 6.64
CA GLU A 253 31.94 1.07 7.90
C GLU A 253 30.49 0.60 8.04
N TYR A 254 29.71 0.57 6.94
CA TYR A 254 28.28 0.26 6.96
C TYR A 254 27.87 -0.94 6.11
N GLY A 255 28.82 -1.82 5.74
CA GLY A 255 28.55 -3.00 4.91
C GLY A 255 27.45 -3.93 5.46
N ASN A 256 27.22 -3.94 6.78
CA ASN A 256 26.17 -4.76 7.41
C ASN A 256 24.80 -4.08 7.49
N ASP A 257 24.67 -2.81 7.07
CA ASP A 257 23.38 -2.11 7.05
C ASP A 257 22.63 -2.46 5.76
N ALA A 258 21.55 -3.23 5.93
CA ALA A 258 20.67 -3.64 4.83
C ALA A 258 20.16 -2.44 4.02
N LYS A 259 19.91 -1.28 4.65
CA LYS A 259 19.44 -0.09 3.92
C LYS A 259 20.53 0.47 3.00
N MET A 260 21.79 0.40 3.41
CA MET A 260 22.92 0.84 2.59
C MET A 260 23.10 -0.09 1.39
N GLU A 261 23.07 -1.41 1.60
CA GLU A 261 23.18 -2.40 0.51
C GLU A 261 22.05 -2.24 -0.51
N SER A 262 20.79 -2.17 -0.06
CA SER A 262 19.63 -1.96 -0.96
C SER A 262 19.75 -0.64 -1.73
N SER A 263 20.16 0.44 -1.05
CA SER A 263 20.37 1.74 -1.72
C SER A 263 21.45 1.69 -2.79
N PHE A 264 22.56 0.99 -2.54
CA PHE A 264 23.62 0.81 -3.54
C PHE A 264 23.11 0.03 -4.76
N ILE A 265 22.37 -1.07 -4.54
CA ILE A 265 21.80 -1.89 -5.61
C ILE A 265 20.84 -1.05 -6.47
N ASN A 266 19.89 -0.34 -5.86
CA ASN A 266 18.95 0.50 -6.59
C ASN A 266 19.67 1.64 -7.34
N PHE A 267 20.65 2.28 -6.72
CA PHE A 267 21.43 3.34 -7.38
C PHE A 267 22.18 2.79 -8.60
N LYS A 268 22.82 1.63 -8.48
CA LYS A 268 23.53 0.97 -9.59
C LYS A 268 22.59 0.54 -10.72
N GLN A 269 21.40 0.05 -10.40
CA GLN A 269 20.38 -0.32 -11.38
C GLN A 269 19.91 0.90 -12.20
N ASN A 270 19.70 2.05 -11.54
CA ASN A 270 19.29 3.29 -12.20
C ASN A 270 20.45 4.03 -12.90
N HIS A 271 21.70 3.73 -12.52
CA HIS A 271 22.90 4.32 -13.12
C HIS A 271 23.93 3.27 -13.55
N PRO A 272 23.67 2.45 -14.60
CA PRO A 272 24.54 1.33 -14.98
C PRO A 272 25.98 1.72 -15.35
N LYS A 273 26.17 2.96 -15.84
CA LYS A 273 27.49 3.49 -16.24
C LYS A 273 28.34 3.94 -15.05
N TRP A 274 27.74 4.15 -13.89
CA TRP A 274 28.45 4.54 -12.69
C TRP A 274 29.24 3.35 -12.13
N VAL A 275 30.47 3.58 -11.67
CA VAL A 275 31.33 2.55 -11.06
C VAL A 275 31.51 2.90 -9.60
N GLY A 276 31.10 1.98 -8.73
CA GLY A 276 31.18 2.13 -7.28
C GLY A 276 32.50 1.64 -6.69
N ALA A 277 32.55 1.57 -5.37
CA ALA A 277 33.65 0.95 -4.64
C ALA A 277 33.79 -0.55 -5.00
N ARG A 278 35.01 -1.10 -4.86
CA ARG A 278 35.32 -2.49 -5.25
C ARG A 278 34.43 -3.49 -4.51
N GLU A 279 34.15 -3.23 -3.24
CA GLU A 279 33.31 -4.04 -2.37
C GLU A 279 31.86 -4.09 -2.88
N GLY A 280 31.30 -2.94 -3.28
CA GLY A 280 29.95 -2.86 -3.84
C GLY A 280 29.84 -3.51 -5.23
N GLU A 281 30.86 -3.36 -6.08
CA GLU A 281 30.90 -4.05 -7.37
C GLU A 281 31.02 -5.57 -7.20
N ALA A 282 31.79 -6.04 -6.20
CA ALA A 282 31.87 -7.45 -5.86
C ALA A 282 30.51 -8.00 -5.36
N LEU A 283 29.75 -7.21 -4.59
CA LEU A 283 28.38 -7.54 -4.20
C LEU A 283 27.49 -7.73 -5.43
N MET A 284 27.51 -6.80 -6.39
CA MET A 284 26.72 -6.90 -7.62
C MET A 284 27.09 -8.13 -8.47
N GLN A 285 28.38 -8.45 -8.56
CA GLN A 285 28.84 -9.66 -9.25
C GLN A 285 28.34 -10.93 -8.56
N ARG A 286 28.37 -10.97 -7.22
CA ARG A 286 27.86 -12.10 -6.44
C ARG A 286 26.35 -12.27 -6.64
N LEU A 287 25.59 -11.19 -6.59
CA LEU A 287 24.14 -11.21 -6.84
C LEU A 287 23.82 -11.66 -8.27
N GLY A 288 24.61 -11.23 -9.26
CA GLY A 288 24.49 -11.68 -10.64
C GLY A 288 24.65 -13.20 -10.78
N LYS A 289 25.71 -13.76 -10.18
CA LYS A 289 25.94 -15.22 -10.16
C LYS A 289 24.81 -15.98 -9.50
N LEU A 290 24.33 -15.51 -8.34
CA LEU A 290 23.21 -16.15 -7.64
C LEU A 290 21.94 -16.13 -8.48
N LYS A 291 21.67 -15.03 -9.17
CA LYS A 291 20.52 -14.92 -10.07
C LYS A 291 20.63 -15.87 -11.26
N GLU A 292 21.82 -16.03 -11.83
CA GLU A 292 22.09 -17.00 -12.90
C GLU A 292 21.88 -18.45 -12.39
N GLU A 293 22.42 -18.79 -11.22
CA GLU A 293 22.24 -20.10 -10.58
C GLU A 293 20.78 -20.41 -10.28
N GLU A 294 20.01 -19.44 -9.76
CA GLU A 294 18.57 -19.60 -9.52
C GLU A 294 17.79 -19.75 -10.82
N MET A 295 18.13 -18.97 -11.85
CA MET A 295 17.50 -19.07 -13.17
C MET A 295 17.76 -20.45 -13.78
N GLU A 296 19.00 -20.93 -13.76
CA GLU A 296 19.35 -22.28 -14.21
C GLU A 296 18.60 -23.36 -13.43
N LYS A 297 18.51 -23.22 -12.10
CA LYS A 297 17.75 -24.15 -11.26
C LYS A 297 16.27 -24.14 -11.61
N SER A 298 15.67 -22.98 -11.83
CA SER A 298 14.27 -22.86 -12.25
C SER A 298 14.03 -23.45 -13.64
N MET A 299 14.97 -23.27 -14.59
CA MET A 299 14.89 -23.87 -15.93
C MET A 299 14.96 -25.39 -15.84
N ARG A 300 15.91 -25.95 -15.09
CA ARG A 300 16.03 -27.40 -14.88
C ARG A 300 14.80 -27.99 -14.18
N MET A 301 14.23 -27.27 -13.21
CA MET A 301 13.02 -27.71 -12.50
C MET A 301 11.79 -27.61 -13.42
N GLY A 302 11.71 -26.58 -14.26
CA GLY A 302 10.69 -26.44 -15.31
C GLY A 302 10.77 -27.56 -16.34
N ASP A 303 11.96 -27.89 -16.83
CA ASP A 303 12.19 -29.01 -17.75
C ASP A 303 11.83 -30.36 -17.10
N THR A 304 12.12 -30.53 -15.79
CA THR A 304 11.74 -31.73 -15.03
C THR A 304 10.23 -31.82 -14.82
N MET A 305 9.55 -30.71 -14.54
CA MET A 305 8.08 -30.65 -14.44
C MET A 305 7.41 -30.87 -15.79
N MET A 306 7.95 -30.32 -16.88
CA MET A 306 7.48 -30.58 -18.24
C MET A 306 7.67 -32.05 -18.61
N TYR A 307 8.84 -32.64 -18.31
CA TYR A 307 9.10 -34.06 -18.51
C TYR A 307 8.21 -34.96 -17.66
N SER A 308 7.98 -34.61 -16.39
CA SER A 308 7.05 -35.30 -15.48
C SER A 308 5.60 -35.18 -15.93
N SER A 309 5.19 -34.01 -16.42
CA SER A 309 3.85 -33.77 -16.99
C SER A 309 3.67 -34.53 -18.30
N HIS A 310 4.71 -34.62 -19.13
CA HIS A 310 4.73 -35.47 -20.32
C HIS A 310 4.70 -36.97 -19.98
N MET A 311 5.37 -37.41 -18.90
CA MET A 311 5.27 -38.79 -18.39
C MET A 311 3.89 -39.09 -17.78
N SER A 312 3.29 -38.14 -17.07
CA SER A 312 1.91 -38.27 -16.55
C SER A 312 0.90 -38.29 -17.67
N MET A 313 1.04 -37.42 -18.68
CA MET A 313 0.23 -37.41 -19.89
C MET A 313 0.44 -38.67 -20.72
N SER A 314 1.65 -39.24 -20.79
CA SER A 314 1.87 -40.52 -21.49
C SER A 314 1.34 -41.72 -20.72
N GLN A 315 1.39 -41.71 -19.37
CA GLN A 315 0.73 -42.70 -18.53
C GLN A 315 -0.80 -42.57 -18.57
N GLN A 316 -1.33 -41.35 -18.57
CA GLN A 316 -2.75 -41.07 -18.77
C GLN A 316 -3.19 -41.37 -20.21
N LEU A 317 -2.34 -41.17 -21.22
CA LEU A 317 -2.59 -41.58 -22.61
C LEU A 317 -2.52 -43.08 -22.79
N MET A 318 -1.66 -43.80 -22.05
CA MET A 318 -1.68 -45.27 -22.02
C MET A 318 -2.95 -45.80 -21.34
N GLN A 319 -3.37 -45.18 -20.22
CA GLN A 319 -4.65 -45.50 -19.59
C GLN A 319 -5.84 -45.09 -20.46
N SER A 320 -5.78 -43.94 -21.14
CA SER A 320 -6.84 -43.45 -22.02
C SER A 320 -6.86 -44.19 -23.34
N GLN A 321 -5.76 -44.70 -23.87
CA GLN A 321 -5.76 -45.60 -25.03
C GLN A 321 -6.34 -46.97 -24.65
N ALA A 322 -6.09 -47.46 -23.44
CA ALA A 322 -6.77 -48.64 -22.92
C ALA A 322 -8.28 -48.42 -22.75
N ILE A 323 -8.71 -47.20 -22.37
CA ILE A 323 -10.13 -46.83 -22.18
C ILE A 323 -10.80 -46.39 -23.50
N GLN A 324 -10.11 -45.75 -24.44
CA GLN A 324 -10.61 -45.29 -25.75
C GLN A 324 -10.63 -46.41 -26.79
N ASN A 325 -9.75 -47.42 -26.68
CA ASN A 325 -9.95 -48.67 -27.42
C ASN A 325 -11.20 -49.43 -26.94
N ALA A 326 -11.71 -49.13 -25.74
CA ALA A 326 -12.99 -49.65 -25.25
C ALA A 326 -14.19 -48.75 -25.57
N MET A 327 -14.00 -47.45 -25.88
CA MET A 327 -15.10 -46.53 -26.18
C MET A 327 -14.69 -45.51 -27.26
N GLY A 328 -15.17 -45.75 -28.49
CA GLY A 328 -14.98 -44.85 -29.62
C GLY A 328 -15.94 -43.65 -29.62
N GLY A 329 -15.42 -42.50 -30.09
CA GLY A 329 -16.20 -41.43 -30.72
C GLY A 329 -16.20 -40.06 -30.01
N GLY A 330 -15.81 -39.00 -30.74
CA GLY A 330 -16.32 -37.63 -30.51
C GLY A 330 -15.28 -36.52 -30.33
N ARG A 331 -15.19 -35.61 -31.33
CA ARG A 331 -14.41 -34.35 -31.36
C ARG A 331 -15.02 -33.26 -30.46
N MET A 332 -14.20 -32.33 -29.91
CA MET A 332 -14.43 -30.88 -30.08
C MET A 332 -13.25 -29.97 -29.68
N SER A 333 -13.21 -28.82 -30.34
CA SER A 333 -12.16 -27.81 -30.46
C SER A 333 -12.25 -26.71 -29.38
N GLY A 334 -11.10 -26.16 -29.00
CA GLY A 334 -10.94 -25.14 -27.95
C GLY A 334 -11.12 -23.68 -28.39
N TYR A 335 -11.08 -22.81 -27.38
CA TYR A 335 -11.04 -21.34 -27.47
C TYR A 335 -10.10 -20.79 -26.38
N MET A 336 -9.21 -19.86 -26.74
CA MET A 336 -8.39 -19.01 -25.86
C MET A 336 -9.04 -17.61 -25.71
N PRO A 337 -8.84 -16.88 -24.60
CA PRO A 337 -9.19 -15.46 -24.49
C PRO A 337 -7.98 -14.51 -24.63
N GLN A 338 -8.29 -13.34 -25.21
CA GLN A 338 -7.43 -12.20 -25.55
C GLN A 338 -7.13 -11.24 -24.38
N ASP A 339 -6.06 -10.47 -24.60
CA ASP A 339 -5.46 -9.42 -23.78
C ASP A 339 -6.36 -8.22 -23.44
N ASN A 340 -6.08 -7.58 -22.29
CA ASN A 340 -6.72 -6.36 -21.80
C ASN A 340 -5.91 -5.12 -22.20
N GLU A 341 -6.52 -4.26 -23.01
CA GLU A 341 -6.11 -2.87 -23.24
C GLU A 341 -6.55 -1.95 -22.07
N PHE A 342 -6.09 -0.69 -22.07
CA PHE A 342 -6.34 0.42 -21.11
C PHE A 342 -5.22 0.68 -20.07
N TYR A 343 -4.09 1.25 -20.53
CA TYR A 343 -3.01 1.79 -19.67
C TYR A 343 -2.64 3.26 -19.99
N TRP A 344 -3.51 4.07 -20.58
CA TRP A 344 -3.14 5.46 -20.97
C TRP A 344 -4.17 6.55 -20.63
N LEU A 345 -4.90 6.40 -19.52
CA LEU A 345 -5.60 7.53 -18.92
C LEU A 345 -4.87 7.93 -17.65
N GLU A 346 -3.97 8.92 -17.77
CA GLU A 346 -3.94 10.15 -16.95
C GLU A 346 -2.60 10.88 -17.14
N LYS A 347 -2.72 12.15 -17.54
CA LYS A 347 -1.65 13.15 -17.70
C LYS A 347 -1.78 14.17 -16.58
#